data_AF-B2TFD0-F1
#
_entry.id   AF-B2TFD0-F1
#
_cell.length_a   1.000
_cell.length_b   1.000
_cell.length_c   1.000
_cell.angle_alpha   90.00
_cell.angle_beta   90.00
_cell.angle_gamma   90.00
#
_symmetry.space_group_name_H-M   'P 1'
#
loop_
_entity.id
_entity.type
_entity.pdbx_description
1 polymer ?
#
loop_
_entity_poly.entity_id
_entity_poly.type
_entity_poly.pdbx_seq_one_letter_code
_entity_poly.pdbx_strand_id
1 'polypeptide(L)'
;MKLFKTLAALAALCAFGAAAPAWSQTKTIYIGMNGGPMEKAYTSQVLPDFEKANNVKVVVVPGTSSDILAKLLANKANPQIHVVFLDDGVMARAISMGVCKKLDDAPVLKELYPFARMKDDMGAGVQLGMTGIAYNKKLFAEKGWAPPTSWMDFADPKYKGKVVFQSASSSTFGLHGFLAINRLMGGSEQNVEPGFTKWATTVGPNVVEYVPNSAKISEMVQTGEAGLFPLTPTAVGDLADKGIPVGYVNPKEGPVLLLVDLCVVNNNPDPQLAQKLAQFLLSAPAQTKAAEAGRQIPTNRLAKMTPPMQQSLGNIDDLVHKVTVVDWDTINAHRAQWDTRWNRQIER
;
A
#
# COMPACT_ATOMS: atom_id res chain seq x y z
N MET A 1 -39.70 -65.30 60.50
CA MET A 1 -38.35 -65.91 60.56
C MET A 1 -37.88 -66.14 59.13
N LYS A 2 -36.85 -65.38 58.68
CA LYS A 2 -36.04 -65.59 57.45
C LYS A 2 -36.78 -65.47 56.10
N LEU A 3 -36.25 -64.89 55.02
CA LEU A 3 -35.12 -63.98 54.76
C LEU A 3 -35.39 -63.46 53.32
N PHE A 4 -35.23 -62.16 53.10
CA PHE A 4 -35.12 -61.53 51.77
C PHE A 4 -33.96 -62.15 50.95
N LYS A 5 -34.10 -62.23 49.61
CA LYS A 5 -33.14 -61.67 48.62
C LYS A 5 -33.36 -62.16 47.16
N THR A 6 -33.35 -61.17 46.24
CA THR A 6 -32.79 -61.14 44.85
C THR A 6 -33.36 -62.09 43.79
N LEU A 7 -33.71 -61.68 42.57
CA LEU A 7 -32.90 -60.93 41.58
C LEU A 7 -33.78 -59.97 40.74
N ALA A 8 -33.44 -58.68 40.72
CA ALA A 8 -33.76 -57.77 39.62
C ALA A 8 -32.43 -57.46 38.91
N ALA A 9 -32.31 -57.85 37.64
CA ALA A 9 -31.12 -57.58 36.84
C ALA A 9 -31.11 -56.11 36.43
N LEU A 10 -30.11 -55.37 36.94
CA LEU A 10 -29.85 -53.97 36.68
C LEU A 10 -29.24 -53.80 35.28
N ALA A 11 -29.80 -52.88 34.49
CA ALA A 11 -29.17 -52.33 33.30
C ALA A 11 -27.97 -51.46 33.70
N ALA A 12 -26.81 -51.70 33.08
CA ALA A 12 -25.68 -50.77 33.08
C ALA A 12 -25.06 -50.78 31.68
N LEU A 13 -25.65 -50.00 30.76
CA LEU A 13 -24.96 -49.57 29.55
C LEU A 13 -23.89 -48.55 29.98
N CYS A 14 -22.63 -48.98 30.03
CA CYS A 14 -21.49 -48.07 30.11
C CYS A 14 -21.40 -47.29 28.79
N ALA A 15 -22.08 -46.15 28.71
CA ALA A 15 -21.79 -45.13 27.72
C ALA A 15 -20.46 -44.47 28.10
N PHE A 16 -19.35 -45.06 27.61
CA PHE A 16 -18.09 -44.33 27.50
C PHE A 16 -18.29 -43.26 26.42
N GLY A 17 -18.81 -42.10 26.85
CA GLY A 17 -18.78 -40.89 26.05
C GLY A 17 -17.32 -40.50 25.87
N ALA A 18 -16.76 -40.81 24.71
CA ALA A 18 -15.53 -40.19 24.25
C ALA A 18 -15.80 -38.69 24.10
N ALA A 19 -15.46 -37.91 25.12
CA ALA A 19 -15.30 -36.48 25.00
C ALA A 19 -14.09 -36.26 24.07
N ALA A 20 -14.35 -36.18 22.77
CA ALA A 20 -13.37 -35.61 21.85
C ALA A 20 -13.07 -34.20 22.37
N PRO A 21 -11.80 -33.82 22.60
CA PRO A 21 -11.49 -32.45 22.97
C PRO A 21 -12.10 -31.54 21.91
N ALA A 22 -12.89 -30.56 22.33
CA ALA A 22 -13.29 -29.47 21.46
C ALA A 22 -12.01 -28.67 21.18
N TRP A 23 -11.30 -28.99 20.09
CA TRP A 23 -10.25 -28.13 19.57
C TRP A 23 -10.95 -26.83 19.21
N SER A 24 -10.76 -25.79 20.03
CA SER A 24 -11.19 -24.43 19.74
C SER A 24 -10.79 -24.11 18.30
N GLN A 25 -11.75 -23.99 17.38
CA GLN A 25 -11.45 -23.57 16.02
C GLN A 25 -10.75 -22.21 16.09
N THR A 26 -9.45 -22.19 15.73
CA THR A 26 -8.67 -20.97 15.69
C THR A 26 -9.37 -19.99 14.75
N LYS A 27 -9.80 -18.86 15.30
CA LYS A 27 -10.52 -17.84 14.54
C LYS A 27 -9.61 -17.28 13.44
N THR A 28 -10.15 -17.09 12.24
CA THR A 28 -9.41 -16.53 11.11
C THR A 28 -9.83 -15.08 10.88
N ILE A 29 -8.86 -14.18 10.69
CA ILE A 29 -9.07 -12.79 10.28
C ILE A 29 -8.28 -12.49 9.01
N TYR A 30 -8.75 -11.53 8.23
CA TYR A 30 -8.25 -11.26 6.89
C TYR A 30 -7.65 -9.86 6.78
N ILE A 31 -6.50 -9.77 6.11
CA ILE A 31 -5.89 -8.49 5.73
C ILE A 31 -5.84 -8.39 4.22
N GLY A 32 -6.39 -7.33 3.64
CA GLY A 32 -6.09 -6.97 2.26
C GLY A 32 -4.75 -6.24 2.20
N MET A 33 -3.76 -6.73 1.45
CA MET A 33 -2.46 -6.03 1.31
C MET A 33 -1.81 -6.30 -0.04
N ASN A 34 -0.79 -5.51 -0.39
CA ASN A 34 0.03 -5.78 -1.56
C ASN A 34 0.70 -7.15 -1.45
N GLY A 35 0.59 -7.94 -2.53
CA GLY A 35 1.23 -9.25 -2.63
C GLY A 35 2.75 -9.20 -2.77
N GLY A 36 3.37 -10.35 -2.99
CA GLY A 36 4.79 -10.43 -3.33
C GLY A 36 5.72 -10.19 -2.14
N PRO A 37 6.79 -9.37 -2.25
CA PRO A 37 7.76 -9.18 -1.17
C PRO A 37 7.15 -8.67 0.15
N MET A 38 6.16 -7.76 0.08
CA MET A 38 5.46 -7.28 1.28
C MET A 38 4.70 -8.41 1.96
N GLU A 39 3.81 -9.09 1.24
CA GLU A 39 3.07 -10.25 1.75
C GLU A 39 4.00 -11.29 2.37
N LYS A 40 5.10 -11.64 1.69
CA LYS A 40 6.08 -12.59 2.19
C LYS A 40 6.70 -12.13 3.51
N ALA A 41 7.09 -10.86 3.61
CA ALA A 41 7.65 -10.29 4.84
C ALA A 41 6.64 -10.34 5.99
N TYR A 42 5.40 -9.91 5.76
CA TYR A 42 4.37 -9.89 6.81
C TYR A 42 3.94 -11.29 7.24
N THR A 43 3.67 -12.20 6.30
CA THR A 43 3.21 -13.56 6.61
C THR A 43 4.27 -14.41 7.30
N SER A 44 5.55 -14.23 6.96
CA SER A 44 6.63 -15.04 7.53
C SER A 44 7.25 -14.47 8.81
N GLN A 45 7.27 -13.14 8.99
CA GLN A 45 7.99 -12.52 10.11
C GLN A 45 7.09 -11.74 11.07
N VAL A 46 6.06 -11.05 10.58
CA VAL A 46 5.29 -10.08 11.36
C VAL A 46 4.04 -10.71 11.98
N LEU A 47 3.15 -11.25 11.14
CA LEU A 47 1.86 -11.80 11.55
C LEU A 47 1.94 -12.98 12.52
N PRO A 48 2.95 -13.88 12.48
CA PRO A 48 3.06 -14.99 13.44
C PRO A 48 3.07 -14.56 14.91
N ASP A 49 3.63 -13.39 15.24
CA ASP A 49 3.61 -12.86 16.61
C ASP A 49 2.19 -12.54 17.08
N PHE A 50 1.41 -11.91 16.20
CA PHE A 50 0.02 -11.58 16.49
C PHE A 50 -0.85 -12.83 16.59
N GLU A 51 -0.66 -13.78 15.67
CA GLU A 51 -1.35 -15.07 15.68
C GLU A 51 -1.14 -15.80 17.01
N LYS A 52 0.11 -15.91 17.45
CA LYS A 52 0.49 -16.54 18.72
C LYS A 52 -0.09 -15.80 19.93
N ALA A 53 -0.03 -14.47 19.95
CA ALA A 53 -0.48 -13.65 21.08
C ALA A 53 -2.01 -13.60 21.24
N ASN A 54 -2.77 -13.95 20.20
CA ASN A 54 -4.22 -13.82 20.17
C ASN A 54 -4.97 -15.12 19.92
N ASN A 55 -4.26 -16.23 19.67
CA ASN A 55 -4.83 -17.51 19.27
C ASN A 55 -5.77 -17.37 18.04
N VAL A 56 -5.26 -16.72 17.01
CA VAL A 56 -5.97 -16.48 15.73
C VAL A 56 -5.07 -16.85 14.56
N LYS A 57 -5.67 -17.03 13.39
CA LYS A 57 -4.98 -17.10 12.10
C LYS A 57 -5.21 -15.79 11.36
N VAL A 58 -4.16 -15.20 10.79
CA VAL A 58 -4.26 -14.05 9.90
C VAL A 58 -4.00 -14.53 8.48
N VAL A 59 -4.95 -14.27 7.58
CA VAL A 59 -4.86 -14.61 6.16
C VAL A 59 -4.75 -13.35 5.33
N VAL A 60 -3.77 -13.33 4.45
CA VAL A 60 -3.59 -12.24 3.49
C VAL A 60 -4.46 -12.47 2.26
N VAL A 61 -5.19 -11.43 1.85
CA VAL A 61 -5.87 -11.33 0.57
C VAL A 61 -5.03 -10.41 -0.32
N PRO A 62 -4.14 -10.96 -1.17
CA PRO A 62 -3.23 -10.14 -1.96
C PRO A 62 -3.97 -9.43 -3.11
N GLY A 63 -3.48 -8.24 -3.47
CA GLY A 63 -3.93 -7.47 -4.63
C GLY A 63 -3.22 -6.12 -4.73
N THR A 64 -3.43 -5.38 -5.82
CA THR A 64 -3.08 -3.95 -5.81
C THR A 64 -4.04 -3.17 -4.91
N SER A 65 -3.66 -1.96 -4.50
CA SER A 65 -4.52 -1.07 -3.72
C SER A 65 -5.92 -0.90 -4.36
N SER A 66 -5.97 -0.74 -5.69
CA SER A 66 -7.23 -0.63 -6.43
C SER A 66 -8.04 -1.93 -6.48
N ASP A 67 -7.38 -3.09 -6.64
CA ASP A 67 -8.08 -4.38 -6.61
C ASP A 67 -8.72 -4.65 -5.24
N ILE A 68 -7.99 -4.33 -4.17
CA ILE A 68 -8.45 -4.51 -2.80
C ILE A 68 -9.63 -3.56 -2.54
N LEU A 69 -9.51 -2.28 -2.90
CA LEU A 69 -10.61 -1.33 -2.75
C LEU A 69 -11.86 -1.78 -3.53
N ALA A 70 -11.71 -2.26 -4.77
CA ALA A 70 -12.84 -2.78 -5.55
C ALA A 70 -13.53 -3.97 -4.84
N LYS A 71 -12.77 -4.91 -4.28
CA LYS A 71 -13.30 -6.04 -3.49
C LYS A 71 -14.06 -5.57 -2.25
N LEU A 72 -13.55 -4.56 -1.54
CA LEU A 72 -14.21 -3.98 -0.36
C LEU A 72 -15.54 -3.33 -0.75
N LEU A 73 -15.58 -2.58 -1.85
CA LEU A 73 -16.79 -1.93 -2.32
C LEU A 73 -17.85 -2.93 -2.76
N ALA A 74 -17.46 -4.00 -3.45
CA ALA A 74 -18.35 -5.08 -3.85
C ALA A 74 -18.98 -5.80 -2.64
N ASN A 75 -18.27 -5.84 -1.50
CA ASN A 75 -18.72 -6.51 -0.28
C ASN A 75 -19.02 -5.52 0.86
N LYS A 76 -19.28 -4.24 0.56
CA LYS A 76 -19.37 -3.18 1.58
C LYS A 76 -20.46 -3.44 2.65
N ALA A 77 -21.54 -4.12 2.28
CA ALA A 77 -22.63 -4.47 3.19
C ALA A 77 -22.27 -5.62 4.16
N ASN A 78 -21.32 -6.49 3.79
CA ASN A 78 -20.89 -7.63 4.60
C ASN A 78 -19.40 -7.95 4.35
N PRO A 79 -18.48 -7.05 4.76
CA PRO A 79 -17.08 -7.18 4.43
C PRO A 79 -16.44 -8.35 5.17
N GLN A 80 -15.64 -9.15 4.47
CA GLN A 80 -14.89 -10.26 5.06
C GLN A 80 -13.49 -9.86 5.52
N ILE A 81 -12.99 -8.71 5.06
CA ILE A 81 -11.66 -8.18 5.38
C ILE A 81 -11.74 -7.32 6.64
N HIS A 82 -10.79 -7.49 7.56
CA HIS A 82 -10.74 -6.81 8.85
C HIS A 82 -9.88 -5.55 8.82
N VAL A 83 -8.70 -5.64 8.20
CA VAL A 83 -7.73 -4.55 8.05
C VAL A 83 -7.25 -4.52 6.60
N VAL A 84 -6.96 -3.35 6.06
CA VAL A 84 -6.44 -3.21 4.69
C VAL A 84 -5.22 -2.32 4.65
N PHE A 85 -4.25 -2.64 3.80
CA PHE A 85 -3.12 -1.82 3.44
C PHE A 85 -3.36 -1.27 2.03
N LEU A 86 -3.32 0.04 1.88
CA LEU A 86 -3.49 0.73 0.61
C LEU A 86 -2.51 1.90 0.54
N ASP A 87 -2.03 2.23 -0.64
CA ASP A 87 -1.31 3.48 -0.85
C ASP A 87 -2.22 4.66 -0.45
N ASP A 88 -1.66 5.68 0.21
CA ASP A 88 -2.35 6.87 0.75
C ASP A 88 -3.41 7.47 -0.18
N GLY A 89 -3.12 7.64 -1.47
CA GLY A 89 -4.07 8.15 -2.44
C GLY A 89 -5.28 7.25 -2.71
N VAL A 90 -5.14 5.93 -2.54
CA VAL A 90 -6.24 4.95 -2.61
C VAL A 90 -6.91 4.81 -1.24
N MET A 91 -6.15 4.87 -0.14
CA MET A 91 -6.67 4.89 1.23
C MET A 91 -7.60 6.07 1.45
N ALA A 92 -7.18 7.27 1.02
CA ALA A 92 -7.97 8.48 1.04
C ALA A 92 -9.34 8.31 0.34
N ARG A 93 -9.36 7.63 -0.81
CA ARG A 93 -10.60 7.27 -1.51
C ARG A 93 -11.42 6.24 -0.72
N ALA A 94 -10.79 5.24 -0.13
CA ALA A 94 -11.47 4.27 0.73
C ALA A 94 -12.17 4.98 1.91
N ILE A 95 -11.50 5.94 2.54
CA ILE A 95 -12.04 6.76 3.63
C ILE A 95 -13.23 7.58 3.16
N SER A 96 -13.12 8.32 2.04
CA SER A 96 -14.23 9.15 1.52
C SER A 96 -15.45 8.31 1.11
N MET A 97 -15.23 7.06 0.70
CA MET A 97 -16.28 6.11 0.37
C MET A 97 -16.83 5.37 1.60
N GLY A 98 -16.40 5.69 2.82
CA GLY A 98 -16.89 5.10 4.08
C GLY A 98 -16.48 3.64 4.27
N VAL A 99 -15.38 3.20 3.65
CA VAL A 99 -14.83 1.85 3.79
C VAL A 99 -14.06 1.71 5.11
N CYS A 100 -13.38 2.77 5.55
CA CYS A 100 -12.56 2.73 6.75
C CYS A 100 -13.34 3.14 8.00
N LYS A 101 -12.94 2.55 9.13
CA LYS A 101 -13.36 2.92 10.48
C LYS A 101 -12.20 3.59 11.21
N LYS A 102 -12.51 4.63 11.98
CA LYS A 102 -11.56 5.34 12.84
C LYS A 102 -10.79 4.36 13.73
N LEU A 103 -9.47 4.52 13.77
CA LEU A 103 -8.60 3.77 14.69
C LEU A 103 -8.90 4.21 16.13
N ASP A 104 -8.94 3.25 17.04
CA ASP A 104 -9.14 3.56 18.46
C ASP A 104 -7.93 4.32 19.01
N ASP A 105 -8.15 5.27 19.93
CA ASP A 105 -7.06 6.01 20.57
C ASP A 105 -6.15 5.03 21.32
N ALA A 106 -4.87 5.02 20.95
CA ALA A 106 -3.88 4.08 21.46
C ALA A 106 -2.50 4.75 21.49
N PRO A 107 -1.63 4.40 22.47
CA PRO A 107 -0.29 4.96 22.57
C PRO A 107 0.52 4.87 21.27
N VAL A 108 0.36 3.79 20.52
CA VAL A 108 1.07 3.54 19.25
C VAL A 108 0.85 4.65 18.21
N LEU A 109 -0.32 5.30 18.19
CA LEU A 109 -0.59 6.41 17.27
C LEU A 109 0.27 7.63 17.57
N LYS A 110 0.66 7.83 18.82
CA LYS A 110 1.57 8.92 19.24
C LYS A 110 3.02 8.60 18.93
N GLU A 111 3.37 7.33 18.69
CA GLU A 111 4.72 6.91 18.32
C GLU A 111 4.99 7.10 16.82
N LEU A 112 3.95 7.17 16.00
CA LEU A 112 4.07 7.46 14.58
C LEU A 112 4.60 8.87 14.32
N TYR A 113 5.26 9.07 13.20
CA TYR A 113 5.49 10.43 12.69
C TYR A 113 4.15 11.12 12.41
N PRO A 114 4.02 12.44 12.66
CA PRO A 114 2.77 13.16 12.43
C PRO A 114 2.22 13.04 11.01
N PHE A 115 3.11 13.04 9.99
CA PHE A 115 2.71 12.90 8.58
C PHE A 115 2.15 11.50 8.25
N ALA A 116 2.41 10.50 9.09
CA ALA A 116 1.93 9.13 8.89
C ALA A 116 0.54 8.90 9.49
N ARG A 117 -0.16 9.95 9.94
CA ARG A 117 -1.53 9.86 10.44
C ARG A 117 -2.46 10.57 9.47
N MET A 118 -3.43 9.84 8.95
CA MET A 118 -4.49 10.46 8.16
C MET A 118 -5.45 11.21 9.08
N LYS A 119 -6.19 12.17 8.51
CA LYS A 119 -7.19 12.99 9.20
C LYS A 119 -8.11 12.11 10.07
N ASP A 120 -8.36 12.57 11.30
CA ASP A 120 -9.22 11.92 12.29
C ASP A 120 -8.84 10.48 12.66
N ASP A 121 -7.60 10.06 12.38
CA ASP A 121 -7.10 8.69 12.56
C ASP A 121 -7.94 7.65 11.80
N MET A 122 -8.49 8.03 10.65
CA MET A 122 -9.22 7.13 9.75
C MET A 122 -8.31 6.10 9.05
N GLY A 123 -7.01 6.37 9.05
CA GLY A 123 -5.94 5.49 8.56
C GLY A 123 -4.59 5.97 9.08
N ALA A 124 -3.59 5.08 9.05
CA ALA A 124 -2.24 5.41 9.50
C ALA A 124 -1.18 4.58 8.78
N GLY A 125 -0.02 5.19 8.54
CA GLY A 125 1.07 4.60 7.77
C GLY A 125 1.64 3.36 8.43
N VAL A 126 1.81 2.29 7.66
CA VAL A 126 2.61 1.10 8.01
C VAL A 126 3.97 1.10 7.32
N GLN A 127 4.13 1.92 6.28
CA GLN A 127 5.34 2.03 5.51
C GLN A 127 5.44 3.43 4.90
N LEU A 128 6.63 4.00 5.01
CA LEU A 128 7.05 5.18 4.27
C LEU A 128 7.71 4.78 2.94
N GLY A 129 7.49 5.58 1.92
CA GLY A 129 8.13 5.47 0.63
C GLY A 129 8.22 6.81 -0.05
N MET A 130 8.68 6.78 -1.29
CA MET A 130 8.70 7.95 -2.15
C MET A 130 8.48 7.50 -3.60
N THR A 131 7.70 8.28 -4.33
CA THR A 131 7.55 8.13 -5.78
C THR A 131 8.52 9.07 -6.45
N GLY A 132 9.44 8.51 -7.22
CA GLY A 132 10.37 9.23 -8.08
C GLY A 132 10.25 8.74 -9.51
N ILE A 133 11.36 8.77 -10.24
CA ILE A 133 11.40 8.38 -11.65
C ILE A 133 12.14 7.07 -11.79
N ALA A 134 11.47 6.06 -12.30
CA ALA A 134 12.12 4.84 -12.75
C ALA A 134 12.31 4.86 -14.27
N TYR A 135 13.36 4.18 -14.73
CA TYR A 135 13.70 4.13 -16.15
C TYR A 135 14.28 2.77 -16.55
N ASN A 136 14.11 2.42 -17.82
CA ASN A 136 14.65 1.21 -18.41
C ASN A 136 16.13 1.41 -18.79
N LYS A 137 17.04 0.87 -17.97
CA LYS A 137 18.49 1.02 -18.15
C LYS A 137 18.97 0.45 -19.48
N LYS A 138 18.39 -0.67 -19.92
CA LYS A 138 18.75 -1.31 -21.18
C LYS A 138 18.40 -0.39 -22.35
N LEU A 139 17.15 0.08 -22.41
CA LEU A 139 16.70 0.99 -23.47
C LEU A 139 17.48 2.32 -23.45
N PHE A 140 17.73 2.88 -22.26
CA PHE A 140 18.51 4.12 -22.14
C PHE A 140 19.94 3.93 -22.66
N ALA A 141 20.59 2.82 -22.34
CA ALA A 141 21.92 2.50 -22.87
C ALA A 141 21.91 2.33 -24.39
N GLU A 142 20.94 1.58 -24.94
CA GLU A 142 20.78 1.37 -26.39
C GLU A 142 20.55 2.67 -27.16
N LYS A 143 19.86 3.64 -26.54
CA LYS A 143 19.58 4.95 -27.14
C LYS A 143 20.62 6.02 -26.82
N GLY A 144 21.62 5.71 -25.99
CA GLY A 144 22.61 6.69 -25.52
C GLY A 144 22.02 7.81 -24.65
N TRP A 145 20.92 7.54 -23.96
CA TRP A 145 20.26 8.50 -23.08
C TRP A 145 20.87 8.48 -21.69
N ALA A 146 21.14 9.68 -21.15
CA ALA A 146 21.45 9.84 -19.73
C ALA A 146 20.21 9.51 -18.87
N PRO A 147 20.39 9.03 -17.62
CA PRO A 147 19.27 8.88 -16.67
C PRO A 147 18.47 10.19 -16.52
N PRO A 148 17.15 10.11 -16.32
CA PRO A 148 16.33 11.30 -16.09
C PRO A 148 16.75 11.98 -14.79
N THR A 149 16.55 13.29 -14.70
CA THR A 149 16.94 14.13 -13.56
C THR A 149 15.79 14.96 -13.01
N SER A 150 14.67 15.08 -13.73
CA SER A 150 13.58 16.00 -13.43
C SER A 150 12.23 15.39 -13.78
N TRP A 151 11.18 15.78 -13.04
CA TRP A 151 9.80 15.48 -13.45
C TRP A 151 9.44 16.08 -14.83
N MET A 152 10.16 17.09 -15.30
CA MET A 152 9.94 17.63 -16.66
C MET A 152 10.57 16.78 -17.76
N ASP A 153 11.41 15.79 -17.45
CA ASP A 153 11.93 14.85 -18.45
C ASP A 153 10.79 14.04 -19.10
N PHE A 154 9.66 13.85 -18.41
CA PHE A 154 8.46 13.25 -18.99
C PHE A 154 7.90 14.03 -20.21
N ALA A 155 8.19 15.34 -20.31
CA ALA A 155 7.79 16.18 -21.42
C ALA A 155 8.87 16.30 -22.52
N ASP A 156 10.05 15.70 -22.35
CA ASP A 156 11.13 15.80 -23.35
C ASP A 156 10.78 15.01 -24.62
N PRO A 157 10.69 15.67 -25.80
CA PRO A 157 10.33 15.01 -27.06
C PRO A 157 11.23 13.83 -27.45
N LYS A 158 12.45 13.72 -26.91
CA LYS A 158 13.33 12.57 -27.17
C LYS A 158 12.75 11.26 -26.66
N TYR A 159 11.83 11.31 -25.68
CA TYR A 159 11.14 10.15 -25.13
C TYR A 159 9.77 9.89 -25.76
N LYS A 160 9.51 10.45 -26.95
CA LYS A 160 8.25 10.25 -27.66
C LYS A 160 7.89 8.77 -27.79
N GLY A 161 6.71 8.39 -27.29
CA GLY A 161 6.22 7.00 -27.31
C GLY A 161 6.99 6.05 -26.39
N LYS A 162 7.68 6.56 -25.36
CA LYS A 162 8.43 5.77 -24.37
C LYS A 162 8.10 6.11 -22.92
N VAL A 163 7.19 7.05 -22.70
CA VAL A 163 6.72 7.37 -21.34
C VAL A 163 5.55 6.47 -20.99
N VAL A 164 5.56 5.90 -19.79
CA VAL A 164 4.41 5.17 -19.25
C VAL A 164 3.98 5.83 -17.94
N PHE A 165 2.68 6.04 -17.78
CA PHE A 165 2.10 6.44 -16.50
C PHE A 165 1.18 5.33 -16.02
N GLN A 166 1.12 5.11 -14.71
CA GLN A 166 -0.06 4.45 -14.18
C GLN A 166 -1.21 5.47 -14.18
N SER A 167 -2.45 5.00 -14.34
CA SER A 167 -3.60 5.90 -14.32
C SER A 167 -3.67 6.67 -13.01
N ALA A 168 -3.71 8.01 -13.07
CA ALA A 168 -3.85 8.84 -11.86
C ALA A 168 -5.18 8.59 -11.13
N SER A 169 -6.18 8.06 -11.83
CA SER A 169 -7.49 7.71 -11.25
C SER A 169 -7.46 6.43 -10.40
N SER A 170 -6.49 5.54 -10.64
CA SER A 170 -6.41 4.23 -10.00
C SER A 170 -5.07 3.94 -9.32
N SER A 171 -4.06 4.79 -9.48
CA SER A 171 -2.73 4.59 -8.93
C SER A 171 -2.17 5.87 -8.34
N THR A 172 -1.71 5.79 -7.09
CA THR A 172 -1.02 6.87 -6.40
C THR A 172 0.24 7.30 -7.16
N PHE A 173 0.98 6.38 -7.80
CA PHE A 173 2.22 6.75 -8.50
C PHE A 173 1.95 7.62 -9.72
N GLY A 174 0.88 7.30 -10.46
CA GLY A 174 0.38 8.11 -11.56
C GLY A 174 -0.05 9.51 -11.10
N LEU A 175 -0.81 9.56 -10.01
CA LEU A 175 -1.26 10.82 -9.41
C LEU A 175 -0.07 11.67 -8.94
N HIS A 176 0.92 11.08 -8.27
CA HIS A 176 2.12 11.77 -7.82
C HIS A 176 2.90 12.39 -8.99
N GLY A 177 3.12 11.64 -10.06
CA GLY A 177 3.77 12.17 -11.26
C GLY A 177 2.97 13.31 -11.90
N PHE A 178 1.64 13.17 -11.99
CA PHE A 178 0.76 14.24 -12.49
C PHE A 178 0.85 15.52 -11.64
N LEU A 179 0.73 15.39 -10.31
CA LEU A 179 0.75 16.52 -9.39
C LEU A 179 2.13 17.21 -9.36
N ALA A 180 3.21 16.44 -9.41
CA ALA A 180 4.56 16.99 -9.49
C ALA A 180 4.75 17.83 -10.76
N ILE A 181 4.29 17.33 -11.91
CA ILE A 181 4.34 18.06 -13.18
C ILE A 181 3.40 19.28 -13.16
N ASN A 182 2.19 19.15 -12.60
CA ASN A 182 1.26 20.27 -12.44
C ASN A 182 1.89 21.43 -11.65
N ARG A 183 2.57 21.13 -10.54
CA ARG A 183 3.29 22.15 -9.75
C ARG A 183 4.35 22.86 -10.58
N LEU A 184 5.14 22.11 -11.37
CA LEU A 184 6.16 22.69 -12.25
C LEU A 184 5.58 23.50 -13.42
N MET A 185 4.31 23.28 -13.75
CA MET A 185 3.57 24.07 -14.74
C MET A 185 2.90 25.32 -14.16
N GLY A 186 3.09 25.60 -12.86
CA GLY A 186 2.53 26.74 -12.13
C GLY A 186 1.25 26.45 -11.34
N GLY A 187 0.90 25.16 -11.18
CA GLY A 187 -0.26 24.73 -10.41
C GLY A 187 0.06 24.39 -8.95
N SER A 188 -0.95 23.89 -8.24
CA SER A 188 -0.85 23.27 -6.92
C SER A 188 -1.97 22.24 -6.77
N GLU A 189 -2.10 21.60 -5.61
CA GLU A 189 -3.26 20.76 -5.30
C GLU A 189 -4.57 21.57 -5.32
N GLN A 190 -4.53 22.86 -4.99
CA GLN A 190 -5.70 23.75 -5.07
C GLN A 190 -6.02 24.18 -6.51
N ASN A 191 -5.04 24.09 -7.42
CA ASN A 191 -5.20 24.46 -8.82
C ASN A 191 -4.45 23.50 -9.75
N VAL A 192 -5.17 22.49 -10.25
CA VAL A 192 -4.66 21.49 -11.20
C VAL A 192 -4.85 21.86 -12.67
N GLU A 193 -5.40 23.04 -12.97
CA GLU A 193 -5.63 23.49 -14.34
C GLU A 193 -4.36 23.53 -15.20
N PRO A 194 -3.20 24.01 -14.70
CA PRO A 194 -1.98 24.04 -15.50
C PRO A 194 -1.57 22.64 -16.00
N GLY A 195 -1.66 21.62 -15.14
CA GLY A 195 -1.40 20.23 -15.49
C GLY A 195 -2.38 19.74 -16.55
N PHE A 196 -3.69 19.83 -16.30
CA PHE A 196 -4.70 19.31 -17.25
C PHE A 196 -4.65 20.01 -18.62
N THR A 197 -4.49 21.34 -18.65
CA THR A 197 -4.53 22.11 -19.90
C THR A 197 -3.29 21.88 -20.77
N LYS A 198 -2.11 21.70 -20.16
CA LYS A 198 -0.86 21.55 -20.89
C LYS A 198 -0.48 20.10 -21.16
N TRP A 199 -1.09 19.12 -20.47
CA TRP A 199 -0.68 17.72 -20.56
C TRP A 199 -0.66 17.20 -22.01
N ALA A 200 -1.75 17.42 -22.75
CA ALA A 200 -1.92 16.92 -24.12
C ALA A 200 -0.89 17.49 -25.13
N THR A 201 -0.27 18.63 -24.81
CA THR A 201 0.75 19.27 -25.67
C THR A 201 2.17 19.14 -25.13
N THR A 202 2.37 18.53 -23.96
CA THR A 202 3.67 18.41 -23.29
C THR A 202 4.05 16.97 -23.01
N VAL A 203 3.52 16.38 -21.93
CA VAL A 203 3.81 15.01 -21.52
C VAL A 203 3.07 14.00 -22.38
N GLY A 204 1.78 14.26 -22.65
CA GLY A 204 0.88 13.37 -23.38
C GLY A 204 1.45 12.84 -24.71
N PRO A 205 2.06 13.67 -25.58
CA PRO A 205 2.68 13.20 -26.82
C PRO A 205 3.80 12.17 -26.64
N ASN A 206 4.39 12.10 -25.44
CA ASN A 206 5.43 11.13 -25.12
C ASN A 206 4.89 9.85 -24.48
N VAL A 207 3.67 9.89 -23.94
CA VAL A 207 3.03 8.74 -23.29
C VAL A 207 2.66 7.70 -24.33
N VAL A 208 3.14 6.48 -24.16
CA VAL A 208 2.73 5.32 -24.97
C VAL A 208 1.47 4.67 -24.42
N GLU A 209 1.32 4.60 -23.10
CA GLU A 209 0.17 3.99 -22.46
C GLU A 209 -0.03 4.54 -21.04
N TYR A 210 -1.29 4.69 -20.62
CA TYR A 210 -1.68 4.83 -19.22
C TYR A 210 -2.14 3.47 -18.70
N VAL A 211 -1.34 2.86 -17.83
CA VAL A 211 -1.56 1.47 -17.40
C VAL A 211 -2.28 1.39 -16.06
N PRO A 212 -3.01 0.31 -15.75
CA PRO A 212 -3.73 0.21 -14.49
C PRO A 212 -2.83 -0.13 -13.29
N ASN A 213 -1.64 -0.71 -13.50
CA ASN A 213 -0.78 -1.22 -12.42
C ASN A 213 0.70 -1.41 -12.82
N SER A 214 1.54 -1.66 -11.81
CA SER A 214 2.99 -1.90 -11.98
C SER A 214 3.35 -3.20 -12.70
N ALA A 215 2.47 -4.19 -12.76
CA ALA A 215 2.75 -5.45 -13.46
C ALA A 215 2.85 -5.20 -14.97
N LYS A 216 1.96 -4.37 -15.53
CA LYS A 216 2.04 -3.97 -16.95
C LYS A 216 3.30 -3.15 -17.26
N ILE A 217 3.72 -2.24 -16.36
CA ILE A 217 5.03 -1.56 -16.52
C ILE A 217 6.17 -2.57 -16.58
N SER A 218 6.15 -3.60 -15.73
CA SER A 218 7.20 -4.62 -15.69
C SER A 218 7.28 -5.42 -16.99
N GLU A 219 6.13 -5.72 -17.61
CA GLU A 219 6.04 -6.32 -18.95
C GLU A 219 6.61 -5.38 -20.01
N MET A 220 6.17 -4.12 -20.03
CA MET A 220 6.59 -3.12 -21.02
C MET A 220 8.08 -2.76 -20.92
N VAL A 221 8.70 -2.85 -19.74
CA VAL A 221 10.15 -2.70 -19.58
C VAL A 221 10.89 -3.85 -20.28
N GLN A 222 10.40 -5.07 -20.14
CA GLN A 222 11.00 -6.25 -20.77
C GLN A 222 10.87 -6.22 -22.29
N THR A 223 9.76 -5.72 -22.82
CA THR A 223 9.57 -5.53 -24.27
C THR A 223 10.26 -4.28 -24.83
N GLY A 224 10.77 -3.39 -23.97
CA GLY A 224 11.41 -2.14 -24.38
C GLY A 224 10.42 -1.04 -24.82
N GLU A 225 9.14 -1.20 -24.51
CA GLU A 225 8.10 -0.19 -24.72
C GLU A 225 8.17 0.93 -23.68
N ALA A 226 8.33 0.56 -22.40
CA ALA A 226 8.48 1.51 -21.31
C ALA A 226 9.93 1.98 -21.18
N GLY A 227 10.14 3.28 -21.37
CA GLY A 227 11.41 3.97 -21.14
C GLY A 227 11.48 4.63 -19.77
N LEU A 228 10.47 5.39 -19.38
CA LEU A 228 10.44 6.10 -18.10
C LEU A 228 9.02 6.19 -17.53
N PHE A 229 8.90 6.09 -16.20
CA PHE A 229 7.63 5.95 -15.49
C PHE A 229 7.75 6.34 -14.01
N PRO A 230 6.70 6.90 -13.37
CA PRO A 230 6.70 7.11 -11.93
C PRO A 230 6.68 5.78 -11.16
N LEU A 231 7.62 5.59 -10.22
CA LEU A 231 7.68 4.39 -9.38
C LEU A 231 8.48 4.65 -8.10
N THR A 232 8.51 3.67 -7.19
CA THR A 232 9.26 3.70 -5.93
C THR A 232 10.61 2.99 -6.04
N PRO A 233 11.61 3.38 -5.22
CA PRO A 233 12.90 2.68 -5.19
C PRO A 233 12.76 1.22 -4.73
N THR A 234 11.83 0.92 -3.81
CA THR A 234 11.54 -0.45 -3.37
C THR A 234 11.06 -1.33 -4.51
N ALA A 235 10.09 -0.85 -5.31
CA ALA A 235 9.60 -1.60 -6.46
C ALA A 235 10.67 -1.75 -7.56
N VAL A 236 11.52 -0.74 -7.76
CA VAL A 236 12.69 -0.86 -8.65
C VAL A 236 13.67 -1.93 -8.16
N GLY A 237 13.93 -1.99 -6.85
CA GLY A 237 14.73 -3.05 -6.24
C GLY A 237 14.14 -4.43 -6.47
N ASP A 238 12.83 -4.60 -6.24
CA ASP A 238 12.13 -5.87 -6.45
C ASP A 238 12.15 -6.34 -7.92
N LEU A 239 12.13 -5.40 -8.87
CA LEU A 239 12.28 -5.71 -10.30
C LEU A 239 13.73 -6.05 -10.66
N ALA A 240 14.71 -5.33 -10.08
CA ALA A 240 16.12 -5.62 -10.28
C ALA A 240 16.51 -7.00 -9.72
N ASP A 241 15.95 -7.40 -8.58
CA ASP A 241 16.14 -8.73 -7.99
C ASP A 241 15.60 -9.85 -8.91
N LYS A 242 14.68 -9.53 -9.82
CA LYS A 242 14.15 -10.43 -10.86
C LYS A 242 14.91 -10.34 -12.20
N GLY A 243 16.01 -9.58 -12.25
CA GLY A 243 16.81 -9.38 -13.46
C GLY A 243 16.23 -8.39 -14.47
N ILE A 244 15.16 -7.66 -14.12
CA ILE A 244 14.58 -6.65 -15.01
C ILE A 244 15.46 -5.39 -14.94
N PRO A 245 15.92 -4.83 -16.09
CA PRO A 245 16.94 -3.79 -16.11
C PRO A 245 16.39 -2.39 -15.82
N VAL A 246 15.88 -2.18 -14.60
CA VAL A 246 15.37 -0.88 -14.15
C VAL A 246 16.39 -0.10 -13.33
N GLY A 247 16.30 1.23 -13.41
CA GLY A 247 17.00 2.19 -12.56
C GLY A 247 16.00 3.15 -11.92
N TYR A 248 16.44 3.85 -10.87
CA TYR A 248 15.64 4.82 -10.14
C TYR A 248 16.43 6.11 -9.96
N VAL A 249 15.74 7.24 -10.05
CA VAL A 249 16.30 8.58 -9.76
C VAL A 249 15.33 9.35 -8.87
N ASN A 250 15.88 10.01 -7.86
CA ASN A 250 15.21 11.10 -7.16
C ASN A 250 15.29 12.35 -8.07
N PRO A 251 14.15 12.86 -8.57
CA PRO A 251 14.17 14.07 -9.39
C PRO A 251 14.67 15.26 -8.57
N LYS A 252 15.31 16.23 -9.24
CA LYS A 252 15.93 17.39 -8.60
C LYS A 252 14.93 18.28 -7.86
N GLU A 253 13.66 18.26 -8.26
CA GLU A 253 12.57 18.96 -7.58
C GLU A 253 12.08 18.23 -6.31
N GLY A 254 12.61 17.03 -6.06
CA GLY A 254 12.25 16.14 -4.96
C GLY A 254 11.26 15.05 -5.40
N PRO A 255 11.41 13.81 -4.91
CA PRO A 255 10.39 12.79 -5.09
C PRO A 255 9.16 13.14 -4.24
N VAL A 256 8.02 12.52 -4.54
CA VAL A 256 6.78 12.72 -3.78
C VAL A 256 6.71 11.69 -2.65
N LEU A 257 6.47 12.12 -1.41
CA LEU A 257 6.27 11.23 -0.27
C LEU A 257 5.09 10.29 -0.54
N LEU A 258 5.29 9.02 -0.24
CA LEU A 258 4.26 7.99 -0.35
C LEU A 258 4.11 7.32 1.00
N LEU A 259 2.88 7.10 1.44
CA LEU A 259 2.59 6.16 2.51
C LEU A 259 1.84 4.95 1.95
N VAL A 260 2.18 3.77 2.47
CA VAL A 260 1.20 2.67 2.53
C VAL A 260 0.56 2.77 3.90
N ASP A 261 -0.73 3.08 3.90
CA ASP A 261 -1.53 3.23 5.10
C ASP A 261 -2.31 1.96 5.38
N LEU A 262 -2.55 1.69 6.66
CA LEU A 262 -3.58 0.76 7.09
C LEU A 262 -4.86 1.48 7.48
N CYS A 263 -5.99 0.82 7.33
CA CYS A 263 -7.22 1.17 8.06
C CYS A 263 -7.97 -0.09 8.51
N VAL A 264 -8.76 0.04 9.58
CA VAL A 264 -9.73 -0.98 9.97
C VAL A 264 -10.94 -0.86 9.05
N VAL A 265 -11.39 -1.97 8.47
CA VAL A 265 -12.55 -1.97 7.57
C VAL A 265 -13.83 -1.78 8.40
N ASN A 266 -14.68 -0.84 7.99
CA ASN A 266 -15.96 -0.59 8.62
C ASN A 266 -16.90 -1.80 8.47
N ASN A 267 -17.75 -2.07 9.46
CA ASN A 267 -18.65 -3.24 9.48
C ASN A 267 -17.98 -4.63 9.36
N ASN A 268 -16.67 -4.75 9.59
CA ASN A 268 -16.01 -6.06 9.63
C ASN A 268 -16.59 -6.94 10.77
N PRO A 269 -16.53 -8.28 10.66
CA PRO A 269 -17.21 -9.18 11.60
C PRO A 269 -16.61 -9.15 13.01
N ASP A 270 -15.40 -8.61 13.21
CA ASP A 270 -14.66 -8.65 14.48
C ASP A 270 -13.94 -7.34 14.80
N PRO A 271 -14.68 -6.23 15.03
CA PRO A 271 -14.11 -4.89 15.05
C PRO A 271 -13.06 -4.69 16.15
N GLN A 272 -13.22 -5.30 17.33
CA GLN A 272 -12.24 -5.19 18.41
C GLN A 272 -10.92 -5.90 18.07
N LEU A 273 -11.00 -7.07 17.44
CA LEU A 273 -9.81 -7.81 17.03
C LEU A 273 -9.11 -7.13 15.85
N ALA A 274 -9.88 -6.52 14.93
CA ALA A 274 -9.34 -5.70 13.85
C ALA A 274 -8.59 -4.47 14.38
N GLN A 275 -9.13 -3.77 15.38
CA GLN A 275 -8.43 -2.65 16.05
C GLN A 275 -7.14 -3.12 16.72
N LYS A 276 -7.17 -4.25 17.43
CA LYS A 276 -5.98 -4.83 18.05
C LYS A 276 -4.91 -5.20 17.03
N LEU A 277 -5.31 -5.75 15.89
CA LEU A 277 -4.41 -6.05 14.78
C LEU A 277 -3.83 -4.77 14.17
N ALA A 278 -4.64 -3.75 13.92
CA ALA A 278 -4.18 -2.46 13.41
C ALA A 278 -3.13 -1.83 14.34
N GLN A 279 -3.40 -1.78 15.65
CA GLN A 279 -2.45 -1.27 16.64
C GLN A 279 -1.15 -2.09 16.68
N PHE A 280 -1.23 -3.41 16.56
CA PHE A 280 -0.05 -4.27 16.46
C PHE A 280 0.78 -3.95 15.20
N LEU A 281 0.14 -3.82 14.03
CA LEU A 281 0.84 -3.55 12.76
C LEU A 281 1.51 -2.16 12.74
N LEU A 282 0.98 -1.20 13.49
CA LEU A 282 1.58 0.13 13.69
C LEU A 282 2.72 0.15 14.73
N SER A 283 2.90 -0.94 15.48
CA SER A 283 3.88 -0.99 16.57
C SER A 283 5.32 -1.03 16.07
N ALA A 284 6.23 -0.48 16.88
CA ALA A 284 7.66 -0.51 16.58
C ALA A 284 8.22 -1.93 16.34
N PRO A 285 7.86 -2.97 17.13
CA PRO A 285 8.31 -4.34 16.84
C PRO A 285 7.84 -4.86 15.49
N ALA A 286 6.56 -4.64 15.13
CA ALA A 286 6.01 -5.12 13.86
C ALA A 286 6.70 -4.44 12.68
N GLN A 287 6.86 -3.11 12.72
CA GLN A 287 7.50 -2.37 11.63
C GLN A 287 9.02 -2.63 11.56
N THR A 288 9.69 -2.90 12.68
CA THR A 288 11.10 -3.32 12.67
C THR A 288 11.27 -4.63 11.90
N LYS A 289 10.41 -5.62 12.17
CA LYS A 289 10.44 -6.89 11.43
C LYS A 289 10.10 -6.72 9.96
N ALA A 290 9.15 -5.84 9.63
CA ALA A 290 8.83 -5.51 8.23
C ALA A 290 10.03 -4.85 7.51
N ALA A 291 10.78 -3.98 8.20
CA ALA A 291 12.00 -3.36 7.67
C ALA A 291 13.09 -4.40 7.40
N GLU A 292 13.36 -5.29 8.36
CA GLU A 292 14.37 -6.36 8.23
C GLU A 292 14.03 -7.37 7.13
N ALA A 293 12.77 -7.78 7.03
CA ALA A 293 12.35 -8.87 6.15
C ALA A 293 12.00 -8.41 4.72
N GLY A 294 11.56 -7.16 4.57
CA GLY A 294 10.93 -6.67 3.34
C GLY A 294 11.40 -5.30 2.84
N ARG A 295 12.45 -4.72 3.43
CA ARG A 295 12.94 -3.36 3.11
C ARG A 295 11.87 -2.27 3.28
N GLN A 296 10.89 -2.51 4.18
CA GLN A 296 9.80 -1.57 4.44
C GLN A 296 10.28 -0.45 5.36
N ILE A 297 10.23 0.81 4.91
CA ILE A 297 10.68 1.94 5.72
C ILE A 297 9.63 2.20 6.82
N PRO A 298 9.98 2.15 8.11
CA PRO A 298 9.02 2.36 9.18
C PRO A 298 8.47 3.79 9.25
N THR A 299 7.22 3.91 9.71
CA THR A 299 6.55 5.17 10.09
C THR A 299 6.44 5.35 11.60
N ASN A 300 6.65 4.28 12.37
CA ASN A 300 6.81 4.34 13.81
C ASN A 300 8.24 4.79 14.14
N ARG A 301 8.37 5.88 14.90
CA ARG A 301 9.65 6.53 15.21
C ARG A 301 10.58 5.68 16.08
N LEU A 302 10.02 4.70 16.77
CA LEU A 302 10.75 3.79 17.65
C LEU A 302 11.17 2.48 16.94
N ALA A 303 10.69 2.25 15.71
CA ALA A 303 11.08 1.09 14.93
C ALA A 303 12.52 1.23 14.44
N LYS A 304 13.24 0.11 14.37
CA LYS A 304 14.62 0.08 13.88
C LYS A 304 14.64 -0.20 12.38
N MET A 305 15.53 0.51 11.69
CA MET A 305 15.88 0.21 10.31
C MET A 305 17.15 -0.66 10.27
N THR A 306 17.31 -1.41 9.18
CA THR A 306 18.58 -2.12 8.92
C THR A 306 19.70 -1.09 8.71
N PRO A 307 20.97 -1.41 9.02
CA PRO A 307 22.08 -0.47 8.79
C PRO A 307 22.18 0.04 7.34
N PRO A 308 21.98 -0.79 6.29
CA PRO A 308 21.94 -0.29 4.91
C PRO A 308 20.80 0.69 4.64
N MET A 309 19.60 0.44 5.19
CA MET A 309 18.47 1.39 5.08
C MET A 309 18.79 2.70 5.79
N GLN A 310 19.34 2.64 7.02
CA GLN A 310 19.71 3.82 7.79
C GLN A 310 20.78 4.66 7.07
N GLN A 311 21.78 4.00 6.48
CA GLN A 311 22.83 4.68 5.71
C GLN A 311 22.26 5.34 4.44
N SER A 312 21.31 4.69 3.77
CA SER A 312 20.74 5.20 2.53
C SER A 312 19.72 6.33 2.75
N LEU A 313 18.94 6.27 3.83
CA LEU A 313 17.84 7.21 4.08
C LEU A 313 18.26 8.35 5.01
N GLY A 314 19.26 8.13 5.87
CA GLY A 314 19.63 9.07 6.91
C GLY A 314 18.53 9.23 7.96
N ASN A 315 18.37 10.46 8.46
CA ASN A 315 17.30 10.81 9.39
C ASN A 315 15.98 11.06 8.64
N ILE A 316 14.91 10.41 9.07
CA ILE A 316 13.58 10.53 8.44
C ILE A 316 12.97 11.92 8.68
N ASP A 317 13.26 12.55 9.83
CA ASP A 317 12.84 13.94 10.09
C ASP A 317 13.49 14.93 9.10
N ASP A 318 14.70 14.62 8.60
CA ASP A 318 15.34 15.44 7.56
C ASP A 318 14.83 15.08 6.16
N LEU A 319 14.41 13.83 5.96
CA LEU A 319 13.91 13.32 4.67
C LEU A 319 12.62 14.06 4.27
N VAL A 320 11.71 14.33 5.22
CA VAL A 320 10.43 15.00 4.92
C VAL A 320 10.61 16.42 4.38
N HIS A 321 11.75 17.06 4.62
CA HIS A 321 12.10 18.36 4.06
C HIS A 321 12.70 18.29 2.64
N LYS A 322 13.05 17.08 2.17
CA LYS A 322 13.66 16.82 0.85
C LYS A 322 12.69 16.18 -0.14
N VAL A 323 11.48 15.84 0.32
CA VAL A 323 10.42 15.24 -0.47
C VAL A 323 9.23 16.19 -0.56
N THR A 324 8.48 16.05 -1.63
CA THR A 324 7.19 16.74 -1.78
C THR A 324 6.14 15.99 -0.98
N VAL A 325 5.54 16.65 0.01
CA VAL A 325 4.31 16.17 0.66
C VAL A 325 3.11 16.77 -0.08
N VAL A 326 2.13 15.92 -0.40
CA VAL A 326 0.89 16.34 -1.06
C VAL A 326 -0.20 16.64 -0.03
N ASP A 327 -1.05 17.62 -0.33
CA ASP A 327 -2.19 17.98 0.51
C ASP A 327 -3.37 17.05 0.20
N TRP A 328 -3.44 15.94 0.94
CA TRP A 328 -4.52 14.97 0.78
C TRP A 328 -5.90 15.55 1.09
N ASP A 329 -6.03 16.53 2.00
CA ASP A 329 -7.33 17.15 2.31
C ASP A 329 -7.86 17.90 1.08
N THR A 330 -7.02 18.72 0.45
CA THR A 330 -7.37 19.41 -0.80
C THR A 330 -7.64 18.41 -1.94
N ILE A 331 -6.75 17.43 -2.13
CA ILE A 331 -6.90 16.43 -3.21
C ILE A 331 -8.23 15.70 -3.06
N ASN A 332 -8.57 15.24 -1.87
CA ASN A 332 -9.76 14.42 -1.62
C ASN A 332 -11.06 15.18 -1.84
N ALA A 333 -11.08 16.48 -1.53
CA ALA A 333 -12.24 17.33 -1.79
C ALA A 333 -12.59 17.40 -3.29
N HIS A 334 -11.62 17.21 -4.18
CA HIS A 334 -11.79 17.33 -5.63
C HIS A 334 -11.53 16.03 -6.41
N ARG A 335 -11.10 14.94 -5.73
CA ARG A 335 -10.56 13.72 -6.37
C ARG A 335 -11.53 13.10 -7.38
N ALA A 336 -12.81 12.97 -7.03
CA ALA A 336 -13.80 12.36 -7.91
C ALA A 336 -13.97 13.15 -9.24
N GLN A 337 -13.90 14.48 -9.16
CA GLN A 337 -13.95 15.36 -10.34
C GLN A 337 -12.69 15.18 -11.20
N TRP A 338 -11.51 15.15 -10.56
CA TRP A 338 -10.24 14.98 -11.25
C TRP A 338 -10.13 13.62 -11.93
N ASP A 339 -10.54 12.53 -11.27
CA ASP A 339 -10.55 11.18 -11.85
C ASP A 339 -11.43 11.13 -13.10
N THR A 340 -12.64 11.68 -13.02
CA THR A 340 -13.56 11.76 -14.18
C THR A 340 -12.95 12.57 -15.33
N ARG A 341 -12.28 13.68 -15.02
CA ARG A 341 -11.63 14.53 -16.02
C ARG A 341 -10.42 13.84 -16.64
N TRP A 342 -9.58 13.20 -15.84
CA TRP A 342 -8.40 12.45 -16.27
C TRP A 342 -8.78 11.38 -17.30
N ASN A 343 -9.75 10.53 -16.95
CA ASN A 343 -10.22 9.47 -17.84
C ASN A 343 -10.82 10.02 -19.15
N ARG A 344 -11.42 11.22 -19.13
CA ARG A 344 -12.05 11.84 -20.31
C ARG A 344 -11.11 12.66 -21.18
N GLN A 345 -10.05 13.24 -20.62
CA GLN A 345 -9.20 14.22 -21.31
C GLN A 345 -7.79 13.68 -21.58
N ILE A 346 -7.29 12.78 -20.75
CA ILE A 346 -5.90 12.33 -20.77
C ILE A 346 -5.78 10.90 -21.28
N GLU A 347 -6.56 9.96 -20.74
CA GLU A 347 -6.46 8.52 -21.07
C GLU A 347 -7.34 8.08 -22.25
N ARG A 348 -7.53 8.96 -23.24
CA ARG A 348 -8.41 8.66 -24.38
C ARG A 348 -7.90 7.54 -25.27
#